data_AF-A0A6H5FW83-F1
#
_entry.id   AF-A0A6H5FW83-F1
#
_cell.length_a   1.000
_cell.length_b   1.000
_cell.length_c   1.000
_cell.angle_alpha   90.00
_cell.angle_beta   90.00
_cell.angle_gamma   90.00
#
_symmetry.space_group_name_H-M   'P 1'
#
loop_
_entity.id
_entity.type
_entity.pdbx_description
1 polymer ?
#
loop_
_entity_poly.entity_id
_entity_poly.type
_entity_poly.pdbx_seq_one_letter_code
_entity_poly.pdbx_strand_id
1 'polypeptide(L)'
;MQRTKNRIQAEKEAEEGQAMYGNSISKGMRNAKDKIITEASYAPILGLIVGRMSYGGYNPEVEKFMTKNERSNPTAVDREMEKEISDSEMAGFVSSLEGTMANKFKHKKRKFLKPSDD
;
A
#
# COMPACT_ATOMS: atom_id res chain seq x y z
N MET A 1 16.83 -32.44 -24.07
CA MET A 1 18.03 -33.13 -23.51
C MET A 1 18.82 -32.30 -22.50
N GLN A 2 18.90 -30.98 -22.62
CA GLN A 2 19.66 -30.15 -21.66
C GLN A 2 19.11 -30.25 -20.21
N ARG A 3 17.78 -30.19 -20.04
CA ARG A 3 17.15 -30.23 -18.71
C ARG A 3 17.38 -31.55 -17.97
N THR A 4 17.31 -32.67 -18.67
CA THR A 4 17.55 -34.00 -18.09
C THR A 4 19.03 -34.20 -17.75
N LYS A 5 19.94 -33.73 -18.61
CA LYS A 5 21.38 -33.74 -18.33
C LYS A 5 21.73 -32.93 -17.06
N ASN A 6 21.19 -31.72 -16.95
CA ASN A 6 21.42 -30.86 -15.77
C ASN A 6 20.86 -31.48 -14.49
N ARG A 7 19.71 -32.16 -14.56
CA ARG A 7 19.14 -32.86 -13.41
C ARG A 7 20.03 -34.02 -12.93
N ILE A 8 20.49 -34.86 -13.86
CA ILE A 8 21.37 -35.99 -13.54
C ILE A 8 22.71 -35.50 -12.97
N GLN A 9 23.23 -34.39 -13.52
CA GLN A 9 24.47 -33.80 -13.03
C GLN A 9 24.31 -33.20 -11.62
N ALA A 10 23.23 -32.47 -11.37
CA ALA A 10 22.94 -31.95 -10.03
C ALA A 10 22.75 -33.07 -8.99
N GLU A 11 22.14 -34.20 -9.38
CA GLU A 11 21.95 -35.35 -8.51
C GLU A 11 23.28 -36.03 -8.16
N LYS A 12 24.17 -36.20 -9.15
CA LYS A 12 25.55 -36.68 -8.91
C LYS A 12 26.35 -35.75 -8.02
N GLU A 13 26.30 -34.44 -8.27
CA GLU A 13 27.02 -33.45 -7.46
C GLU A 13 26.51 -33.43 -6.00
N ALA A 14 25.21 -33.63 -5.78
CA ALA A 14 24.63 -33.76 -4.46
C ALA A 14 25.08 -35.05 -3.75
N GLU A 15 25.11 -36.19 -4.45
CA GLU A 15 25.57 -37.46 -3.93
C GLU A 15 27.06 -37.44 -3.57
N GLU A 16 27.90 -36.88 -4.46
CA GLU A 16 29.33 -36.68 -4.22
C GLU A 16 29.57 -35.74 -3.03
N GLY A 17 28.83 -34.63 -2.94
CA GLY A 17 28.89 -33.73 -1.79
C GLY A 17 28.47 -34.42 -0.48
N GLN A 18 27.44 -35.26 -0.52
CA GLN A 18 26.97 -36.00 0.66
C GLN A 18 27.97 -37.10 1.08
N ALA A 19 28.63 -37.76 0.13
CA ALA A 19 29.68 -38.75 0.43
C ALA A 19 30.92 -38.09 1.06
N MET A 20 31.32 -36.92 0.56
CA MET A 20 32.50 -36.18 1.04
C MET A 20 32.29 -35.55 2.42
N TYR A 21 31.14 -34.94 2.67
CA TYR A 21 30.87 -34.17 3.90
C TYR A 21 29.84 -34.84 4.84
N GLY A 22 29.32 -36.01 4.50
CA GLY A 22 28.29 -36.71 5.27
C GLY A 22 28.70 -37.03 6.71
N ASN A 23 29.99 -37.33 6.90
CA ASN A 23 30.59 -37.68 8.19
C ASN A 23 30.96 -36.48 9.06
N SER A 24 31.15 -35.29 8.49
CA SER A 24 31.53 -34.08 9.24
C SER A 24 30.32 -33.27 9.71
N ILE A 25 29.14 -33.50 9.15
CA ILE A 25 27.92 -32.78 9.50
C ILE A 25 27.09 -33.60 10.50
N SER A 26 26.91 -33.08 11.71
CA SER A 26 26.04 -33.72 12.71
C SER A 26 24.55 -33.62 12.35
N LYS A 27 23.73 -34.56 12.84
CA LYS A 27 22.28 -34.55 12.65
C LYS A 27 21.62 -33.28 13.22
N GLY A 28 22.21 -32.71 14.28
CA GLY A 28 21.76 -31.45 14.87
C GLY A 28 22.04 -30.22 14.01
N MET A 29 23.15 -30.22 13.26
CA MET A 29 23.50 -29.13 12.33
C MET A 29 22.60 -29.12 11.09
N ARG A 30 22.20 -30.29 10.58
CA ARG A 30 21.27 -30.39 9.43
C ARG A 30 19.91 -29.75 9.69
N ASN A 31 19.48 -29.76 10.95
CA ASN A 31 18.18 -29.24 11.37
C ASN A 31 18.31 -27.92 12.16
N ALA A 32 19.52 -27.38 12.29
CA ALA A 32 19.75 -26.14 13.00
C ALA A 32 19.12 -25.00 12.18
N LYS A 33 18.03 -24.44 12.69
CA LYS A 33 17.60 -23.10 12.29
C LYS A 33 18.56 -22.11 12.92
N ASP A 34 19.08 -21.18 12.14
CA ASP A 34 19.97 -20.13 12.63
C ASP A 34 19.28 -19.42 13.81
N LYS A 35 19.89 -19.52 14.99
CA LYS A 35 19.34 -18.93 16.22
C LYS A 35 19.47 -17.41 16.22
N ILE A 36 20.41 -16.89 15.43
CA ILE A 36 20.72 -15.47 15.32
C ILE A 36 20.88 -15.18 13.83
N ILE A 37 20.08 -14.24 13.33
CA ILE A 37 20.13 -13.77 11.94
C ILE A 37 20.71 -12.36 12.00
N THR A 38 21.86 -12.16 11.38
CA THR A 38 22.49 -10.84 11.26
C THR A 38 22.03 -10.18 9.97
N GLU A 39 21.12 -9.22 10.10
CA GLU A 39 20.66 -8.40 8.97
C GLU A 39 21.55 -7.17 8.80
N ALA A 40 21.92 -6.88 7.55
CA ALA A 40 22.74 -5.71 7.23
C ALA A 40 21.95 -4.39 7.26
N SER A 41 20.62 -4.48 7.19
CA SER A 41 19.72 -3.33 7.18
C SER A 41 18.77 -3.38 8.36
N TYR A 42 18.52 -2.20 8.94
CA TYR A 42 17.52 -2.01 9.99
C TYR A 42 16.10 -1.82 9.43
N ALA A 43 15.95 -1.60 8.11
CA ALA A 43 14.66 -1.40 7.46
C ALA A 43 13.62 -2.51 7.73
N PRO A 44 13.96 -3.82 7.63
CA PRO A 44 13.00 -4.89 7.94
C PRO A 44 12.65 -4.99 9.42
N ILE A 45 13.57 -4.60 10.32
CA ILE A 45 13.37 -4.68 11.77
C ILE A 45 12.41 -3.58 12.24
N LEU A 46 12.58 -2.36 11.72
CA LEU A 46 11.78 -1.19 12.10
C LEU A 46 10.53 -1.00 11.22
N GLY A 47 10.29 -1.89 10.25
CA GLY A 47 9.14 -1.76 9.34
C GLY A 47 9.16 -0.46 8.54
N LEU A 48 10.34 0.04 8.18
CA LEU A 48 10.49 1.34 7.52
C LEU A 48 10.00 1.28 6.08
N ILE A 49 9.25 2.31 5.69
CA ILE A 49 8.87 2.53 4.29
C ILE A 49 10.11 3.00 3.55
N VAL A 50 10.70 2.12 2.73
CA VAL A 50 11.84 2.47 1.89
C VAL A 50 11.33 3.11 0.60
N GLY A 51 11.55 4.42 0.41
CA GLY A 51 11.26 5.05 -0.87
C GLY A 51 11.03 6.56 -0.87
N ARG A 52 10.63 7.07 -2.04
CA ARG A 52 10.23 8.46 -2.25
C ARG A 52 8.80 8.68 -1.80
N MET A 53 8.54 9.81 -1.15
CA MET A 53 7.21 10.18 -0.72
C MET A 53 6.68 11.48 -1.36
N SER A 54 5.38 11.50 -1.71
CA SER A 54 4.62 12.65 -2.21
C SER A 54 3.23 12.62 -1.58
N TYR A 55 2.68 13.79 -1.31
CA TYR A 55 1.34 13.99 -0.79
C TYR A 55 0.69 15.15 -1.53
N GLY A 56 -0.65 15.18 -1.58
CA GLY A 56 -1.38 16.34 -2.05
C GLY A 56 -1.26 16.61 -3.56
N GLY A 57 -0.92 15.60 -4.37
CA GLY A 57 -0.87 15.71 -5.82
C GLY A 57 0.37 16.42 -6.37
N TYR A 58 1.38 16.70 -5.53
CA TYR A 58 2.66 17.29 -5.96
C TYR A 58 3.43 16.34 -6.91
N ASN A 59 3.26 15.03 -6.74
CA ASN A 59 3.71 14.02 -7.68
C ASN A 59 2.74 12.83 -7.73
N PRO A 60 1.79 12.84 -8.69
CA PRO A 60 0.76 11.82 -8.79
C PRO A 60 1.30 10.44 -9.20
N GLU A 61 2.48 10.37 -9.83
CA GLU A 61 3.10 9.08 -10.16
C GLU A 61 3.63 8.39 -8.90
N VAL A 62 4.33 9.14 -8.05
CA VAL A 62 4.86 8.64 -6.77
C VAL A 62 3.72 8.21 -5.83
N GLU A 63 2.63 8.97 -5.77
CA GLU A 63 1.45 8.63 -4.96
C GLU A 63 0.75 7.33 -5.41
N LYS A 64 0.73 7.06 -6.73
CA LYS A 64 0.23 5.77 -7.26
C LYS A 64 1.13 4.60 -6.87
N PHE A 65 2.44 4.80 -6.78
CA PHE A 65 3.37 3.76 -6.31
C PHE A 65 3.20 3.49 -4.82
N MET A 66 3.00 4.53 -4.00
CA MET A 66 2.71 4.37 -2.57
C MET A 66 1.48 3.52 -2.32
N THR A 67 0.37 3.83 -2.99
CA THR A 67 -0.92 3.14 -2.76
C THR A 67 -0.85 1.65 -3.13
N LYS A 68 -0.03 1.27 -4.11
CA LYS A 68 0.23 -0.14 -4.41
C LYS A 68 1.01 -0.84 -3.28
N ASN A 69 1.99 -0.15 -2.71
CA ASN A 69 2.86 -0.69 -1.66
C ASN A 69 2.16 -0.76 -0.30
N GLU A 70 1.24 0.18 -0.01
CA GLU A 70 0.37 0.12 1.16
C GLU A 70 -0.55 -1.11 1.12
N ARG A 71 -1.10 -1.46 -0.05
CA ARG A 71 -1.99 -2.64 -0.21
C ARG A 71 -1.30 -3.99 -0.01
N SER A 72 0.01 -4.07 -0.26
CA SER A 72 0.79 -5.30 -0.01
C SER A 72 1.19 -5.47 1.46
N ASN A 73 1.06 -4.42 2.27
CA ASN A 73 1.32 -4.50 3.71
C ASN A 73 -0.03 -4.63 4.44
N PRO A 74 -0.28 -5.72 5.19
CA PRO A 74 -1.55 -5.93 5.91
C PRO A 74 -1.75 -4.96 7.07
N THR A 75 -0.73 -4.18 7.45
CA THR A 75 -0.80 -3.08 8.42
C THR A 75 -1.18 -1.75 7.76
N ALA A 76 -1.91 -1.80 6.63
CA ALA A 76 -2.51 -0.63 6.04
C ALA A 76 -3.47 -0.04 7.08
N VAL A 77 -2.98 0.99 7.75
CA VAL A 77 -3.67 1.86 8.69
C VAL A 77 -5.15 1.87 8.34
N ASP A 78 -5.99 1.31 9.22
CA ASP A 78 -7.42 1.56 9.19
C ASP A 78 -7.56 3.08 9.26
N ARG A 79 -7.70 3.72 8.10
CA ARG A 79 -8.02 5.14 7.96
C ARG A 79 -9.50 5.32 8.27
N GLU A 80 -9.99 4.68 9.33
CA GLU A 80 -11.13 5.17 10.07
C GLU A 80 -10.65 6.47 10.72
N MET A 81 -10.55 7.54 9.92
CA MET A 81 -10.41 8.87 10.47
C MET A 81 -11.59 9.06 11.40
N GLU A 82 -11.32 9.38 12.67
CA GLU A 82 -12.37 9.69 13.63
C GLU A 82 -13.21 10.84 13.06
N LYS A 83 -14.39 10.50 12.55
CA LYS A 83 -15.34 11.48 12.05
C LYS A 83 -16.12 11.98 13.27
N GLU A 84 -16.02 13.27 13.55
CA GLU A 84 -16.86 13.91 14.58
C GLU A 84 -18.34 13.93 14.19
N ILE A 85 -18.67 13.73 12.90
CA ILE A 85 -20.02 13.78 12.34
C ILE A 85 -20.27 12.52 11.50
N SER A 86 -21.42 11.88 11.71
CA SER A 86 -21.83 10.73 10.91
C SER A 86 -22.29 11.13 9.50
N ASP A 87 -22.14 10.24 8.52
CA ASP A 87 -22.56 10.51 7.14
C ASP A 87 -24.08 10.77 7.05
N SER A 88 -24.88 10.16 7.94
CA SER A 88 -26.32 10.41 8.06
C SER A 88 -26.65 11.82 8.54
N GLU A 89 -25.90 12.35 9.51
CA GLU A 89 -26.10 13.73 10.00
C GLU A 89 -25.73 14.75 8.93
N MET A 90 -24.66 14.48 8.16
CA MET A 90 -24.26 15.35 7.06
C MET A 90 -25.31 15.37 5.94
N ALA A 91 -25.87 14.21 5.57
CA ALA A 91 -26.95 14.13 4.59
C ALA A 91 -28.20 14.92 5.04
N GLY A 92 -28.55 14.83 6.33
CA GLY A 92 -29.64 15.61 6.93
C GLY A 92 -29.42 17.12 6.79
N PHE A 93 -28.22 17.61 7.11
CA PHE A 93 -27.89 19.03 6.96
C PHE A 93 -27.99 19.54 5.52
N VAL A 94 -27.47 18.77 4.56
CA VAL A 94 -27.52 19.15 3.12
C VAL A 94 -28.96 19.28 2.63
N SER A 95 -29.83 18.33 2.99
CA SER A 95 -31.26 18.39 2.60
C SER A 95 -31.99 19.62 3.17
N SER A 96 -31.67 20.02 4.41
CA SER A 96 -32.22 21.22 5.04
C SER A 96 -31.68 22.50 4.36
N LEU A 97 -30.40 22.51 4.02
CA LEU A 97 -29.76 23.63 3.34
C LEU A 97 -30.37 23.86 1.94
N GLU A 98 -30.63 22.81 1.18
CA GLU A 98 -31.28 22.91 -0.14
C GLU A 98 -32.66 23.58 -0.04
N GLY A 99 -33.47 23.21 0.95
CA GLY A 99 -34.78 23.82 1.19
C GLY A 99 -34.68 25.31 1.52
N THR A 100 -33.73 25.70 2.36
CA THR A 100 -33.54 27.12 2.74
C THR A 100 -32.92 27.95 1.62
N MET A 101 -31.97 27.40 0.85
CA MET A 101 -31.36 28.07 -0.29
C MET A 101 -32.36 28.27 -1.43
N ALA A 102 -33.17 27.26 -1.74
CA ALA A 102 -34.22 27.39 -2.76
C ALA A 102 -35.17 28.55 -2.43
N ASN A 103 -35.56 28.71 -1.16
CA ASN A 103 -36.42 29.81 -0.72
C ASN A 103 -35.78 31.20 -0.88
N LYS A 104 -34.46 31.33 -0.70
CA LYS A 104 -33.76 32.62 -0.90
C LYS A 104 -33.79 33.10 -2.36
N PHE A 105 -33.88 32.19 -3.33
CA PHE A 105 -33.87 32.53 -4.76
C PHE A 105 -35.25 32.54 -5.42
N LYS A 106 -36.32 32.06 -4.74
CA LYS A 106 -37.69 32.05 -5.27
C LYS A 106 -38.22 33.44 -5.66
N HIS A 107 -37.80 34.50 -4.98
CA HIS A 107 -38.34 35.85 -5.16
C HIS A 107 -37.47 36.81 -5.99
N LYS A 108 -36.28 36.38 -6.45
CA LYS A 108 -35.37 37.26 -7.20
C LYS A 108 -35.48 37.07 -8.72
N LYS A 109 -36.62 37.41 -9.31
CA LYS A 109 -36.70 37.71 -10.76
C LYS A 109 -36.31 39.17 -11.00
N ARG A 110 -35.03 39.51 -10.89
CA ARG A 110 -34.54 40.76 -11.49
C ARG A 110 -34.25 40.46 -12.96
N LYS A 111 -35.17 40.86 -13.84
CA LYS A 111 -34.85 40.98 -15.27
C LYS A 111 -33.66 41.93 -15.37
N PHE A 112 -32.58 41.48 -15.98
CA PHE A 112 -31.47 42.36 -16.34
C PHE A 112 -32.04 43.36 -17.34
N LEU A 113 -32.28 44.61 -16.91
CA LEU A 113 -32.56 45.70 -17.83
C LEU A 113 -31.21 46.08 -18.43
N LYS A 114 -31.01 45.78 -19.71
CA LYS A 114 -29.84 46.24 -20.44
C LYS A 114 -29.93 47.78 -20.50
N PRO A 115 -28.90 48.53 -20.08
CA PRO A 115 -28.90 49.98 -20.22
C PRO A 115 -29.00 50.35 -21.71
N SER A 116 -29.76 51.40 -22.02
CA SER A 116 -29.84 51.97 -23.36
C SER A 116 -28.50 52.61 -23.72
N ASP A 117 -27.97 52.24 -24.88
CA ASP A 117 -26.77 52.84 -25.46
C ASP A 117 -27.14 54.24 -26.00
N ASP A 118 -26.74 55.30 -25.29
CA ASP A 118 -26.65 56.68 -25.83
C ASP A 118 -25.35 56.85 -26.64
#